data_AF-A0A2V8YGX3-F1
#
_entry.id   AF-A0A2V8YGX3-F1
#
_cell.length_a   1.000
_cell.length_b   1.000
_cell.length_c   1.000
_cell.angle_alpha   90.00
_cell.angle_beta   90.00
_cell.angle_gamma   90.00
#
_symmetry.space_group_name_H-M   'P 1'
#
loop_
_entity.id
_entity.type
_entity.pdbx_description
1 polymer ?
#
loop_
_entity_poly.entity_id
_entity_poly.type
_entity_poly.pdbx_seq_one_letter_code
_entity_poly.pdbx_strand_id
1 'polypeptide(L)'
;MAKGRQSMADAAAALARQLHLALLRERIVRRFADSYVLENERQALQAHAVMYRDLLALLDREALLALSVRALEIVCDEPRAQGRSKPRPMARREAALFHKKFLASLVRQQGWSVGDALDFQKDLQLYEDLLARTAPARRSPKPFEAANHPFVDRCAFLLDSSFLEKARMAASCALAELENLAVQVCEASGYSNKPVWMN
;
A
#
# COMPACT_ATOMS: atom_id res chain seq x y z
N MET A 1 -21.49 -9.15 22.65
CA MET A 1 -20.26 -8.48 22.17
C MET A 1 -19.30 -9.38 21.36
N ALA A 2 -19.39 -10.72 21.43
CA ALA A 2 -18.49 -11.62 20.67
C ALA A 2 -18.71 -11.60 19.14
N LYS A 3 -19.97 -11.51 18.67
CA LYS A 3 -20.33 -11.53 17.24
C LYS A 3 -19.77 -10.34 16.44
N GLY A 4 -19.71 -9.15 17.05
CA GLY A 4 -19.13 -7.95 16.43
C GLY A 4 -17.60 -8.00 16.32
N ARG A 5 -16.92 -8.58 17.32
CA ARG A 5 -15.45 -8.76 17.28
C ARG A 5 -15.02 -9.82 16.25
N GLN A 6 -15.82 -10.88 16.09
CA GLN A 6 -15.57 -11.90 15.07
C GLN A 6 -15.72 -11.31 13.66
N SER A 7 -16.81 -10.57 13.42
CA SER A 7 -17.04 -9.87 12.14
C SER A 7 -15.90 -8.92 11.76
N MET A 8 -15.36 -8.15 12.72
CA MET A 8 -14.23 -7.25 12.48
C MET A 8 -12.93 -8.02 12.18
N ALA A 9 -12.67 -9.13 12.86
CA ALA A 9 -11.51 -9.97 12.59
C ALA A 9 -11.59 -10.61 11.21
N ASP A 10 -12.77 -11.07 10.81
CA ASP A 10 -13.02 -11.66 9.50
C ASP A 10 -12.86 -10.61 8.39
N ALA A 11 -13.34 -9.38 8.61
CA ALA A 11 -13.19 -8.26 7.69
C ALA A 11 -11.72 -7.84 7.51
N ALA A 12 -10.96 -7.71 8.61
CA ALA A 12 -9.52 -7.41 8.55
C ALA A 12 -8.73 -8.49 7.81
N ALA A 13 -9.08 -9.76 8.03
CA ALA A 13 -8.46 -10.89 7.34
C ALA A 13 -8.83 -10.94 5.85
N ALA A 14 -10.08 -10.60 5.50
CA ALA A 14 -10.53 -10.50 4.12
C ALA A 14 -9.79 -9.39 3.37
N LEU A 15 -9.69 -8.19 3.96
CA LEU A 15 -8.98 -7.07 3.37
C LEU A 15 -7.51 -7.43 3.07
N ALA A 16 -6.80 -8.04 4.04
CA ALA A 16 -5.42 -8.49 3.84
C ALA A 16 -5.30 -9.45 2.64
N ARG A 17 -6.21 -10.43 2.51
CA ARG A 17 -6.22 -11.35 1.37
C ARG A 17 -6.45 -10.62 0.06
N GLN A 18 -7.44 -9.74 0.03
CA GLN A 18 -7.85 -9.06 -1.20
C GLN A 18 -6.76 -8.12 -1.70
N LEU A 19 -6.10 -7.37 -0.81
CA LEU A 19 -4.96 -6.52 -1.19
C LEU A 19 -3.81 -7.34 -1.78
N HIS A 20 -3.44 -8.43 -1.12
CA HIS A 20 -2.36 -9.28 -1.61
C HIS A 20 -2.67 -9.90 -2.97
N LEU A 21 -3.87 -10.47 -3.14
CA LEU A 21 -4.31 -11.04 -4.42
C LEU A 21 -4.40 -9.99 -5.53
N ALA A 22 -4.91 -8.80 -5.21
CA ALA A 22 -4.99 -7.69 -6.15
C ALA A 22 -3.60 -7.26 -6.62
N LEU A 23 -2.63 -7.13 -5.69
CA LEU A 23 -1.25 -6.77 -6.03
C LEU A 23 -0.61 -7.81 -6.97
N LEU A 24 -0.79 -9.10 -6.68
CA LEU A 24 -0.30 -10.19 -7.53
C LEU A 24 -0.95 -10.18 -8.93
N ARG A 25 -2.25 -9.88 -9.01
CA ARG A 25 -2.99 -9.88 -10.28
C ARG A 25 -2.60 -8.71 -11.17
N GLU A 26 -2.51 -7.51 -10.61
CA GLU A 26 -2.24 -6.29 -11.39
C GLU A 26 -0.79 -6.20 -11.86
N ARG A 27 0.14 -6.89 -11.17
CA ARG A 27 1.57 -6.94 -11.51
C ARG A 27 2.20 -5.53 -11.63
N ILE A 28 1.72 -4.58 -10.81
CA ILE A 28 2.11 -3.16 -10.86
C ILE A 28 3.64 -3.02 -10.81
N VAL A 29 4.30 -3.69 -9.86
CA VAL A 29 5.76 -3.63 -9.67
C VAL A 29 6.52 -4.10 -10.90
N ARG A 30 6.07 -5.19 -11.53
CA ARG A 30 6.69 -5.72 -12.73
C ARG A 30 6.55 -4.73 -13.89
N ARG A 31 5.35 -4.20 -14.13
CA ARG A 31 5.09 -3.19 -15.17
C ARG A 31 5.94 -1.94 -14.94
N PHE A 32 5.97 -1.44 -13.71
CA PHE A 32 6.78 -0.31 -13.29
C PHE A 32 8.26 -0.52 -13.63
N ALA A 33 8.85 -1.64 -13.22
CA ALA A 33 10.26 -1.92 -13.46
C ALA A 33 10.57 -2.13 -14.96
N ASP A 34 9.70 -2.84 -15.69
CA ASP A 34 9.86 -3.06 -17.13
C ASP A 34 9.75 -1.74 -17.92
N SER A 35 8.72 -0.93 -17.64
CA SER A 35 8.55 0.39 -18.28
C SER A 35 9.73 1.32 -17.98
N TYR A 36 10.21 1.36 -16.74
CA TYR A 36 11.37 2.17 -16.40
C TYR A 36 12.62 1.78 -17.19
N VAL A 37 12.88 0.48 -17.32
CA VAL A 37 14.03 -0.05 -18.07
C VAL A 37 13.95 0.33 -19.54
N LEU A 38 12.76 0.22 -20.14
CA LEU A 38 12.54 0.58 -21.54
C LEU A 38 12.68 2.09 -21.78
N GLU A 39 12.04 2.91 -20.95
CA GLU A 39 11.98 4.37 -21.12
C GLU A 39 13.34 5.06 -20.88
N ASN A 40 14.20 4.46 -20.06
CA ASN A 40 15.48 5.07 -19.67
C ASN A 40 16.70 4.32 -20.22
N GLU A 41 16.50 3.36 -21.13
CA GLU A 41 17.56 2.56 -21.75
C GLU A 41 18.46 1.85 -20.71
N ARG A 42 17.83 1.28 -19.67
CA ARG A 42 18.52 0.64 -18.54
C ARG A 42 18.48 -0.89 -18.61
N GLN A 43 18.66 -1.46 -19.79
CA GLN A 43 18.55 -2.92 -19.99
C GLN A 43 19.54 -3.73 -19.14
N ALA A 44 20.65 -3.11 -18.73
CA ALA A 44 21.61 -3.71 -17.79
C ALA A 44 20.96 -4.13 -16.45
N LEU A 45 19.90 -3.46 -16.00
CA LEU A 45 19.17 -3.84 -14.78
C LEU A 45 18.49 -5.22 -14.90
N GLN A 46 18.22 -5.68 -16.13
CA GLN A 46 17.59 -6.97 -16.41
C GLN A 46 18.57 -8.03 -16.90
N ALA A 47 19.86 -7.70 -17.07
CA ALA A 47 20.86 -8.60 -17.64
C ALA A 47 21.07 -9.87 -16.79
N HIS A 48 20.91 -9.76 -15.47
CA HIS A 48 21.04 -10.87 -14.53
C HIS A 48 19.66 -11.27 -13.97
N ALA A 49 19.06 -12.32 -14.53
CA ALA A 49 17.70 -12.75 -14.19
C ALA A 49 17.47 -13.00 -12.69
N VAL A 50 18.47 -13.56 -11.99
CA VAL A 50 18.39 -13.80 -10.53
C VAL A 50 18.34 -12.48 -9.76
N MET A 51 19.29 -11.59 -10.02
CA MET A 51 19.36 -10.27 -9.36
C MET A 51 18.10 -9.45 -9.65
N TYR A 52 17.59 -9.53 -10.88
CA TYR A 52 16.39 -8.82 -11.26
C TYR A 52 15.14 -9.38 -10.58
N ARG A 53 15.03 -10.70 -10.43
CA ARG A 53 13.95 -11.32 -9.65
C ARG A 53 14.03 -10.89 -8.18
N ASP A 54 15.22 -10.86 -7.61
CA ASP A 54 15.42 -10.48 -6.21
C ASP A 54 15.11 -8.98 -6.01
N LEU A 55 15.46 -8.11 -6.97
CA LEU A 55 15.02 -6.71 -7.02
C LEU A 55 13.50 -6.60 -7.04
N LEU A 56 12.81 -7.37 -7.90
CA LEU A 56 11.35 -7.35 -7.96
C LEU A 56 10.72 -7.78 -6.63
N ALA A 57 11.30 -8.77 -5.94
CA ALA A 57 10.83 -9.17 -4.61
C ALA A 57 10.98 -8.05 -3.57
N LEU A 58 12.06 -7.27 -3.63
CA LEU A 58 12.24 -6.09 -2.78
C LEU A 58 11.20 -5.01 -3.09
N LEU A 59 10.96 -4.71 -4.37
CA LEU A 59 9.97 -3.73 -4.79
C LEU A 59 8.54 -4.17 -4.48
N ASP A 60 8.21 -5.46 -4.61
CA ASP A 60 6.92 -6.04 -4.22
C ASP A 60 6.64 -5.87 -2.73
N ARG A 61 7.68 -6.01 -1.89
CA ARG A 61 7.56 -5.76 -0.46
C ARG A 61 7.25 -4.29 -0.16
N GLU A 62 7.95 -3.35 -0.82
CA GLU A 62 7.68 -1.92 -0.69
C GLU A 62 6.27 -1.56 -1.18
N ALA A 63 5.82 -2.17 -2.28
CA ALA A 63 4.47 -1.97 -2.80
C ALA A 63 3.40 -2.48 -1.82
N LEU A 64 3.63 -3.63 -1.19
CA LEU A 64 2.73 -4.17 -0.17
C LEU A 64 2.65 -3.26 1.06
N LEU A 65 3.75 -2.63 1.48
CA LEU A 65 3.76 -1.64 2.56
C LEU A 65 2.91 -0.42 2.20
N ALA A 66 3.17 0.20 1.05
CA ALA A 66 2.44 1.38 0.58
C ALA A 66 0.93 1.10 0.44
N LEU A 67 0.60 -0.02 -0.20
CA LEU A 67 -0.78 -0.48 -0.39
C LEU A 67 -1.49 -0.73 0.95
N SER A 68 -0.81 -1.35 1.91
CA SER A 68 -1.36 -1.65 3.23
C SER A 68 -1.65 -0.37 4.03
N VAL A 69 -0.71 0.58 4.08
CA VAL A 69 -0.94 1.84 4.81
C VAL A 69 -2.09 2.62 4.20
N ARG A 70 -2.16 2.75 2.87
CA ARG A 70 -3.27 3.46 2.23
C ARG A 70 -4.61 2.78 2.50
N ALA A 71 -4.67 1.45 2.42
CA ALA A 71 -5.90 0.73 2.73
C ALA A 71 -6.32 0.89 4.19
N LEU A 72 -5.38 0.85 5.13
CA LEU A 72 -5.64 1.06 6.55
C LEU A 72 -6.10 2.49 6.85
N GLU A 73 -5.53 3.49 6.20
CA GLU A 73 -5.98 4.89 6.28
C GLU A 73 -7.44 5.02 5.82
N ILE A 74 -7.79 4.44 4.67
CA ILE A 74 -9.19 4.39 4.16
C ILE A 74 -10.12 3.65 5.13
N VAL A 75 -9.61 2.62 5.81
CA VAL A 75 -10.43 1.78 6.69
C VAL A 75 -10.64 2.32 8.09
N CYS A 76 -9.59 2.86 8.69
CA CYS A 76 -9.58 3.27 10.07
C CYS A 76 -9.80 4.77 10.25
N ASP A 77 -9.26 5.59 9.35
CA ASP A 77 -9.10 7.03 9.60
C ASP A 77 -10.04 7.90 8.74
N GLU A 78 -10.47 7.42 7.58
CA GLU A 78 -11.44 8.16 6.77
C GLU A 78 -12.86 8.13 7.40
N PRO A 79 -13.55 9.28 7.53
CA PRO A 79 -14.89 9.34 8.11
C PRO A 79 -15.91 8.57 7.26
N ARG A 80 -16.71 7.69 7.88
CA ARG A 80 -17.69 6.85 7.17
C ARG A 80 -19.12 7.08 7.60
N ALA A 81 -20.01 7.25 6.63
CA ALA A 81 -21.44 7.28 6.88
C ALA A 81 -21.95 5.87 7.22
N GLN A 82 -22.01 5.53 8.52
CA GLN A 82 -22.71 4.33 8.97
C GLN A 82 -24.20 4.65 9.13
N GLY A 83 -24.99 4.38 8.09
CA GLY A 83 -26.43 4.64 8.07
C GLY A 83 -26.76 6.14 8.13
N ARG A 84 -27.76 6.52 8.96
CA ARG A 84 -28.21 7.93 9.09
C ARG A 84 -27.33 8.80 10.01
N SER A 85 -26.24 8.27 10.55
CA SER A 85 -25.38 8.98 11.50
C SER A 85 -24.28 9.78 10.81
N LYS A 86 -23.80 10.85 11.47
CA LYS A 86 -22.67 11.66 10.98
C LYS A 86 -21.45 10.78 10.73
N PRO A 87 -20.73 10.98 9.62
CA PRO A 87 -19.57 10.18 9.30
C PRO A 87 -18.47 10.37 10.35
N ARG A 88 -17.94 9.27 10.86
CA ARG A 88 -16.86 9.28 11.87
C ARG A 88 -15.81 8.23 11.54
N PRO A 89 -14.53 8.51 11.85
CA PRO A 89 -13.47 7.51 11.79
C PRO A 89 -13.70 6.40 12.82
N MET A 90 -13.02 5.28 12.65
CA MET A 90 -13.08 4.16 13.57
C MET A 90 -12.56 4.59 14.95
N ALA A 91 -13.16 4.08 16.03
CA ALA A 91 -12.65 4.37 17.37
C ALA A 91 -11.22 3.82 17.52
N ARG A 92 -10.30 4.58 18.14
CA ARG A 92 -8.88 4.21 18.25
C ARG A 92 -8.62 2.78 18.74
N ARG A 93 -9.43 2.30 19.71
CA ARG A 93 -9.31 0.92 20.22
C ARG A 93 -9.73 -0.13 19.18
N GLU A 94 -10.75 0.17 18.39
CA GLU A 94 -11.22 -0.69 17.29
C GLU A 94 -10.20 -0.70 16.15
N ALA A 95 -9.66 0.46 15.77
CA ALA A 95 -8.60 0.58 14.76
C ALA A 95 -7.36 -0.24 15.13
N ALA A 96 -6.90 -0.16 16.39
CA ALA A 96 -5.78 -0.95 16.88
C ALA A 96 -6.04 -2.47 16.82
N LEU A 97 -7.27 -2.91 17.12
CA LEU A 97 -7.66 -4.30 17.00
C LEU A 97 -7.73 -4.75 15.53
N PHE A 98 -8.29 -3.91 14.66
CA PHE A 98 -8.35 -4.14 13.22
C PHE A 98 -6.95 -4.30 12.64
N HIS A 99 -6.05 -3.36 12.95
CA HIS A 99 -4.65 -3.37 12.52
C HIS A 99 -3.94 -4.67 12.93
N LYS A 100 -4.08 -5.05 14.20
CA LYS A 100 -3.51 -6.32 14.71
C LYS A 100 -4.04 -7.54 13.97
N LYS A 101 -5.34 -7.59 13.65
CA LYS A 101 -5.96 -8.72 12.95
C LYS A 101 -5.56 -8.75 11.47
N PHE A 102 -5.45 -7.59 10.83
CA PHE A 102 -4.96 -7.41 9.48
C PHE A 102 -3.54 -7.97 9.36
N LEU A 103 -2.61 -7.48 10.18
CA LEU A 103 -1.21 -7.94 10.19
C LEU A 103 -1.09 -9.44 10.46
N ALA A 104 -1.79 -9.95 11.48
CA ALA A 104 -1.78 -11.37 11.78
C ALA A 104 -2.30 -12.23 10.62
N SER A 105 -3.23 -11.70 9.81
CA SER A 105 -3.71 -12.38 8.62
C SER A 105 -2.71 -12.31 7.48
N LEU A 106 -2.09 -11.14 7.26
CA LEU A 106 -1.09 -10.93 6.23
C LEU A 106 0.12 -11.85 6.43
N VAL A 107 0.68 -11.90 7.65
CA VAL A 107 1.80 -12.77 8.00
C VAL A 107 1.51 -14.24 7.68
N ARG A 108 0.31 -14.73 8.03
CA ARG A 108 -0.09 -16.11 7.72
C ARG A 108 -0.19 -16.38 6.22
N GLN A 109 -0.61 -15.40 5.43
CA GLN A 109 -0.75 -15.56 3.98
C GLN A 109 0.59 -15.56 3.27
N GLN A 110 1.53 -14.74 3.74
CA GLN A 110 2.85 -14.62 3.15
C GLN A 110 3.78 -15.80 3.52
N GLY A 111 3.43 -16.58 4.54
CA GLY A 111 4.31 -17.66 5.03
C GLY A 111 5.62 -17.15 5.63
N TRP A 112 5.63 -15.89 6.08
CA TRP A 112 6.80 -15.21 6.62
C TRP A 112 7.32 -15.86 7.91
N SER A 113 8.65 -15.81 8.09
CA SER A 113 9.24 -16.12 9.37
C SER A 113 8.86 -15.07 10.42
N VAL A 114 9.11 -15.36 11.70
CA VAL A 114 8.91 -14.38 12.77
C VAL A 114 9.76 -13.12 12.56
N GLY A 115 10.98 -13.27 12.02
CA GLY A 115 11.85 -12.15 11.69
C GLY A 115 11.23 -11.26 10.59
N ASP A 116 10.85 -11.86 9.47
CA ASP A 116 10.26 -11.13 8.33
C ASP A 116 8.98 -10.40 8.74
N ALA A 117 8.15 -11.03 9.56
CA ALA A 117 6.92 -10.44 10.08
C ALA A 117 7.19 -9.22 10.97
N LEU A 118 8.20 -9.29 11.86
CA LEU A 118 8.60 -8.18 12.71
C LEU A 118 9.18 -7.03 11.89
N ASP A 119 10.00 -7.33 10.89
CA ASP A 119 10.60 -6.30 10.05
C ASP A 119 9.56 -5.63 9.16
N PHE A 120 8.59 -6.39 8.61
CA PHE A 120 7.45 -5.80 7.92
C PHE A 120 6.61 -4.90 8.83
N GLN A 121 6.33 -5.34 10.07
CA GLN A 121 5.58 -4.53 11.02
C GLN A 121 6.30 -3.23 11.37
N LYS A 122 7.62 -3.26 11.57
CA LYS A 122 8.43 -2.05 11.82
C LYS A 122 8.40 -1.10 10.63
N ASP A 123 8.57 -1.63 9.42
CA ASP A 123 8.55 -0.80 8.21
C ASP A 123 7.16 -0.20 7.96
N LEU A 124 6.09 -0.96 8.24
CA LEU A 124 4.72 -0.44 8.14
C LEU A 124 4.51 0.72 9.11
N GLN A 125 4.93 0.58 10.36
CA GLN A 125 4.88 1.66 11.36
C GLN A 125 5.70 2.88 10.91
N LEU A 126 6.88 2.65 10.33
CA LEU A 126 7.71 3.74 9.79
C LEU A 126 6.98 4.50 8.67
N TYR A 127 6.33 3.78 7.75
CA TYR A 127 5.53 4.40 6.70
C TYR A 127 4.39 5.25 7.28
N GLU A 128 3.64 4.70 8.23
CA GLU A 128 2.56 5.42 8.93
C GLU A 128 3.09 6.71 9.59
N ASP A 129 4.20 6.62 10.32
CA ASP A 129 4.80 7.76 11.02
C ASP A 129 5.29 8.84 10.05
N LEU A 130 5.93 8.45 8.94
CA LEU A 130 6.40 9.38 7.92
C LEU A 130 5.23 10.07 7.21
N LEU A 131 4.17 9.32 6.89
CA LEU A 131 2.98 9.85 6.24
C LEU A 131 2.16 10.76 7.16
N ALA A 132 2.09 10.45 8.45
CA ALA A 132 1.45 11.31 9.44
C ALA A 132 2.16 12.67 9.55
N ARG A 133 3.50 12.70 9.41
CA ARG A 133 4.29 13.94 9.41
C ARG A 133 4.09 14.79 8.16
N THR A 134 3.86 14.15 7.00
CA THR A 134 3.69 14.84 5.71
C THR A 134 2.23 15.16 5.38
N ALA A 135 1.26 14.67 6.16
CA ALA A 135 -0.18 14.92 6.00
C ALA A 135 -0.57 16.40 5.78
N PRO A 136 -0.05 17.41 6.53
CA PRO A 136 -0.40 18.81 6.28
C PRO A 136 0.18 19.38 4.98
N ALA A 137 1.12 18.67 4.33
CA ALA A 137 1.83 19.09 3.12
C ALA A 137 1.54 18.22 1.90
N ARG A 138 0.58 17.28 1.95
CA ARG A 138 0.10 16.50 0.79
C ARG A 138 -0.66 17.41 -0.19
N ARG A 139 0.05 18.35 -0.81
CA ARG A 139 -0.42 19.03 -2.03
C ARG A 139 -0.38 18.02 -3.16
N SER A 140 -1.34 18.10 -4.08
CA SER A 140 -1.28 17.33 -5.32
C SER A 140 0.08 17.57 -5.98
N PRO A 141 0.86 16.52 -6.27
CA PRO A 141 2.16 16.67 -6.93
C PRO A 141 1.99 17.46 -8.23
N LYS A 142 2.95 18.32 -8.55
CA LYS A 142 2.98 18.94 -9.88
C LYS A 142 3.20 17.84 -10.92
N PRO A 143 2.73 18.01 -12.18
CA PRO A 143 2.83 16.97 -13.22
C PRO A 143 4.25 16.45 -13.50
N PHE A 144 5.28 17.19 -13.08
CA PHE A 144 6.69 16.89 -13.32
C PHE A 144 7.49 16.69 -12.03
N GLU A 145 6.82 16.53 -10.89
CA GLU A 145 7.45 16.38 -9.58
C GLU A 145 6.99 15.07 -8.94
N ALA A 146 7.94 14.25 -8.53
CA ALA A 146 7.64 12.99 -7.87
C ALA A 146 6.93 13.22 -6.53
N ALA A 147 6.01 12.33 -6.17
CA ALA A 147 5.31 12.43 -4.90
C ALA A 147 6.29 12.34 -3.71
N ASN A 148 6.09 13.19 -2.71
CA ASN A 148 6.81 13.12 -1.43
C ASN A 148 6.24 11.97 -0.57
N HIS A 149 6.70 10.75 -0.84
CA HIS A 149 6.18 9.53 -0.24
C HIS A 149 7.30 8.49 -0.01
N PRO A 150 7.33 7.78 1.15
CA PRO A 150 8.39 6.82 1.46
C PRO A 150 8.61 5.73 0.39
N PHE A 151 7.52 5.21 -0.18
CA PHE A 151 7.56 4.28 -1.32
C PHE A 151 8.38 4.82 -2.50
N VAL A 152 8.19 6.09 -2.88
CA VAL A 152 8.84 6.69 -4.04
C VAL A 152 10.35 6.75 -3.82
N ASP A 153 10.75 7.22 -2.65
CA ASP A 153 12.17 7.36 -2.33
C ASP A 153 12.86 6.00 -2.22
N ARG A 154 12.25 5.04 -1.49
CA ARG A 154 12.82 3.70 -1.31
C ARG A 154 12.87 2.91 -2.61
N CYS A 155 11.82 2.94 -3.42
CA CYS A 155 11.82 2.27 -4.72
C CYS A 155 12.82 2.89 -5.68
N ALA A 156 12.99 4.23 -5.67
CA ALA A 156 13.99 4.87 -6.51
C ALA A 156 15.42 4.44 -6.14
N PHE A 157 15.73 4.37 -4.84
CA PHE A 157 17.03 3.89 -4.37
C PHE A 157 17.26 2.42 -4.73
N LEU A 158 16.25 1.56 -4.59
CA LEU A 158 16.35 0.13 -4.93
C LEU A 158 16.49 -0.11 -6.43
N LEU A 159 15.73 0.63 -7.24
CA LEU A 159 15.67 0.43 -8.68
C LEU A 159 16.92 0.96 -9.38
N ASP A 160 17.29 2.21 -9.12
CA ASP A 160 18.41 2.84 -9.80
C ASP A 160 18.95 4.07 -9.05
N SER A 161 19.91 3.85 -8.16
CA SER A 161 20.58 4.92 -7.42
C SER A 161 21.41 5.87 -8.30
N SER A 162 21.75 5.47 -9.53
CA SER A 162 22.50 6.33 -10.45
C SER A 162 21.60 7.29 -11.22
N PHE A 163 20.31 7.00 -11.29
CA PHE A 163 19.31 7.78 -12.04
C PHE A 163 18.06 8.07 -11.18
N LEU A 164 18.33 8.59 -9.98
CA LEU A 164 17.33 8.77 -8.91
C LEU A 164 16.09 9.54 -9.35
N GLU A 165 16.23 10.68 -10.02
CA GLU A 165 15.06 11.51 -10.35
C GLU A 165 14.10 10.79 -11.31
N LYS A 166 14.64 10.08 -12.31
CA LYS A 166 13.84 9.25 -13.22
C LYS A 166 13.20 8.09 -12.48
N ALA A 167 13.94 7.45 -11.57
CA ALA A 167 13.43 6.35 -10.77
C ALA A 167 12.32 6.80 -9.81
N ARG A 168 12.44 8.00 -9.22
CA ARG A 168 11.40 8.64 -8.38
C ARG A 168 10.16 8.96 -9.19
N MET A 169 10.30 9.51 -10.40
CA MET A 169 9.15 9.78 -11.27
C MET A 169 8.40 8.49 -11.63
N ALA A 170 9.11 7.44 -12.03
CA ALA A 170 8.50 6.16 -12.33
C ALA A 170 7.83 5.52 -11.10
N ALA A 171 8.48 5.59 -9.92
CA ALA A 171 7.92 5.11 -8.67
C ALA A 171 6.68 5.94 -8.25
N SER A 172 6.63 7.23 -8.57
CA SER A 172 5.46 8.08 -8.32
C SER A 172 4.26 7.65 -9.16
N CYS A 173 4.47 7.25 -10.42
CA CYS A 173 3.40 6.70 -11.25
C CYS A 173 2.90 5.36 -10.67
N ALA A 174 3.82 4.47 -10.28
CA ALA A 174 3.48 3.20 -9.65
C ALA A 174 2.72 3.40 -8.32
N LEU A 175 3.09 4.41 -7.52
CA LEU A 175 2.38 4.77 -6.29
C LEU A 175 0.93 5.15 -6.58
N ALA A 176 0.69 5.98 -7.60
CA ALA A 176 -0.67 6.37 -7.97
C ALA A 176 -1.52 5.15 -8.37
N GLU A 177 -0.94 4.17 -9.07
CA GLU A 177 -1.61 2.90 -9.36
C GLU A 177 -1.92 2.09 -8.09
N LEU A 178 -0.98 2.02 -7.14
CA LEU A 178 -1.17 1.33 -5.86
C LEU A 178 -2.26 2.00 -4.99
N GLU A 179 -2.28 3.33 -4.93
CA GLU A 179 -3.30 4.09 -4.21
C GLU A 179 -4.69 3.85 -4.81
N ASN A 180 -4.80 3.87 -6.13
CA ASN A 180 -6.04 3.53 -6.82
C ASN A 180 -6.46 2.07 -6.57
N LEU A 181 -5.51 1.14 -6.54
CA LEU A 181 -5.78 -0.26 -6.22
C LEU A 181 -6.32 -0.42 -4.79
N ALA A 182 -5.74 0.28 -3.81
CA ALA A 182 -6.25 0.29 -2.44
C ALA A 182 -7.69 0.78 -2.38
N VAL A 183 -8.01 1.88 -3.08
CA VAL A 183 -9.37 2.41 -3.17
C VAL A 183 -10.33 1.37 -3.75
N GLN A 184 -9.99 0.74 -4.87
CA GLN A 184 -10.84 -0.27 -5.52
C GLN A 184 -11.10 -1.48 -4.61
N VAL A 185 -10.06 -1.98 -3.94
CA VAL A 185 -10.18 -3.13 -3.02
C VAL A 185 -11.03 -2.75 -1.81
N CYS A 186 -10.83 -1.58 -1.24
CA CYS A 186 -11.66 -1.07 -0.15
C CYS A 186 -13.12 -0.92 -0.58
N GLU A 187 -13.41 -0.24 -1.70
CA GLU A 187 -14.77 -0.09 -2.22
C GLU A 187 -15.46 -1.44 -2.44
N ALA A 188 -14.77 -2.40 -3.08
CA ALA A 188 -15.29 -3.76 -3.29
C ALA A 188 -15.56 -4.52 -1.98
N SER A 189 -14.86 -4.16 -0.89
CA SER A 189 -15.04 -4.73 0.45
C SER A 189 -16.12 -4.02 1.27
N GLY A 190 -16.89 -3.12 0.66
CA GLY A 190 -17.92 -2.34 1.33
C GLY A 190 -17.39 -1.14 2.11
N TYR A 191 -16.14 -0.75 1.88
CA TYR A 191 -15.46 0.38 2.50
C TYR A 191 -15.51 1.64 1.61
N SER A 192 -16.68 1.92 1.01
CA SER A 192 -16.87 3.10 0.16
C SER A 192 -17.21 4.36 0.96
N ASN A 193 -16.60 5.47 0.57
CA ASN A 193 -16.94 6.82 1.05
C ASN A 193 -17.85 7.59 0.08
N LYS A 194 -18.32 6.94 -1.01
CA LYS A 194 -19.22 7.57 -1.97
C LYS A 194 -20.61 7.69 -1.35
N PRO A 195 -21.22 8.88 -1.36
CA PRO A 195 -22.52 9.05 -0.75
C PRO A 195 -23.59 8.40 -1.66
N VAL A 196 -24.58 7.75 -1.02
CA VAL A 196 -25.54 6.79 -1.60
C VAL A 196 -26.39 7.34 -2.77
N TRP A 197 -26.41 8.65 -2.98
CA TRP A 197 -27.13 9.36 -4.05
C TRP A 197 -26.36 9.58 -5.38
N MET A 198 -25.25 8.89 -5.61
CA MET A 198 -24.48 8.94 -6.88
C MET A 198 -24.56 7.65 -7.73
N ASN A 199 -25.60 6.82 -7.52
CA ASN A 199 -25.95 5.70 -8.41
C ASN A 199 -27.29 5.95 -9.10
#